data_AF-A0A0B6S8N7-F1
#
_entry.id   AF-A0A0B6S8N7-F1
#
_cell.length_a   1.000
_cell.length_b   1.000
_cell.length_c   1.000
_cell.angle_alpha   90.00
_cell.angle_beta   90.00
_cell.angle_gamma   90.00
#
_symmetry.space_group_name_H-M   'P 1'
#
loop_
_entity.id
_entity.type
_entity.pdbx_description
1 polymer ?
#
loop_
_entity_poly.entity_id
_entity_poly.type
_entity_poly.pdbx_seq_one_letter_code
_entity_poly.pdbx_strand_id
1 'polypeptide(L)'
;MKNYRISYGPGWLPFRLRFAPAALTGRRLSIGDGNGIMPNPKSLWIPHMLKKTEWSLPRGALALLACASLAMPLRAMADGAAAALAGTWTLVAADVEHPDGTRGRDYGAAPSGLLMIDGEGRYSLQIFKQERERFGTGDKATGTAAEYKGAVTGSSTHFGTLEIDPAAHTLVFHIQHASFPNWEGAQQKRTYEIHGNELSYRVVARPNGDVPISVWKKVD
;
A
#
# COMPACT_ATOMS: atom_id res chain seq x y z
N MET A 1 -18.09 34.72 10.74
CA MET A 1 -17.62 33.65 9.84
C MET A 1 -16.37 34.13 9.14
N LYS A 2 -15.20 33.56 9.43
CA LYS A 2 -13.92 33.96 8.82
C LYS A 2 -13.57 32.93 7.75
N ASN A 3 -13.49 33.38 6.50
CA ASN A 3 -13.07 32.58 5.35
C ASN A 3 -11.54 32.51 5.33
N TYR A 4 -10.98 31.30 5.34
CA TYR A 4 -9.57 31.09 5.01
C TYR A 4 -9.47 30.62 3.55
N ARG A 5 -8.85 31.47 2.73
CA ARG A 5 -8.43 31.17 1.35
C ARG A 5 -7.03 30.58 1.44
N ILE A 6 -6.87 29.32 1.02
CA ILE A 6 -5.53 28.73 0.83
C ILE A 6 -5.09 29.05 -0.60
N SER A 7 -3.98 29.77 -0.70
CA SER A 7 -3.27 30.06 -1.95
C SER A 7 -2.38 28.89 -2.31
N TYR A 8 -2.44 28.42 -3.56
CA TYR A 8 -1.47 27.48 -4.12
C TYR A 8 -0.53 28.24 -5.07
N GLY A 9 0.77 28.22 -4.77
CA GLY A 9 1.83 28.70 -5.67
C GLY A 9 2.11 27.72 -6.82
N PRO A 10 2.73 28.17 -7.93
CA PRO A 10 2.51 27.61 -9.25
C PRO A 10 3.51 26.49 -9.62
N GLY A 11 3.00 25.53 -10.38
CA GLY A 11 3.78 24.83 -11.39
C GLY A 11 3.99 23.34 -11.14
N TRP A 12 2.97 22.52 -11.44
CA TRP A 12 3.12 21.24 -12.15
C TRP A 12 1.81 20.98 -12.92
N LEU A 13 1.90 20.79 -14.23
CA LEU A 13 0.77 20.50 -15.13
C LEU A 13 0.10 19.16 -14.76
N PRO A 14 -1.24 19.05 -14.74
CA PRO A 14 -1.89 17.75 -14.57
C PRO A 14 -1.84 16.96 -15.89
N PHE A 15 -1.13 15.82 -15.87
CA PHE A 15 -1.29 14.75 -16.86
C PHE A 15 -2.73 14.21 -16.75
N ARG A 16 -3.59 14.57 -17.71
CA ARG A 16 -4.90 13.91 -17.90
C ARG A 16 -4.70 12.68 -18.78
N LEU A 17 -4.70 11.49 -18.19
CA LEU A 17 -5.00 10.26 -18.95
C LEU A 17 -6.50 10.25 -19.26
N ARG A 18 -6.84 10.43 -20.54
CA ARG A 18 -8.18 10.17 -21.06
C ARG A 18 -8.30 8.67 -21.32
N PHE A 19 -9.18 8.00 -20.60
CA PHE A 19 -9.71 6.71 -21.03
C PHE A 19 -10.90 6.97 -21.97
N ALA A 20 -10.80 6.50 -23.20
CA ALA A 20 -11.90 6.48 -24.15
C ALA A 20 -12.79 5.26 -23.88
N PRO A 21 -14.12 5.39 -23.76
CA PRO A 21 -15.01 4.24 -23.81
C PRO A 21 -15.21 3.80 -25.27
N ALA A 22 -14.98 2.51 -25.52
CA ALA A 22 -15.28 1.85 -26.79
C ALA A 22 -16.80 1.87 -27.04
N ALA A 23 -17.19 2.39 -28.20
CA ALA A 23 -18.56 2.38 -28.68
C ALA A 23 -18.96 0.96 -29.15
N LEU A 24 -20.03 0.43 -28.57
CA LEU A 24 -20.79 -0.69 -29.12
C LEU A 24 -21.97 -0.10 -29.91
N THR A 25 -21.84 0.01 -31.22
CA THR A 25 -22.95 0.34 -32.12
C THR A 25 -23.51 -0.94 -32.72
N GLY A 26 -24.75 -1.24 -32.31
CA GLY A 26 -25.56 -2.30 -32.89
C GLY A 26 -26.38 -1.83 -34.09
N ARG A 27 -26.53 -2.78 -35.03
CA ARG A 27 -27.60 -3.01 -36.02
C ARG A 27 -27.78 -2.09 -37.25
N ARG A 28 -27.59 -2.79 -38.38
CA ARG A 28 -28.54 -3.09 -39.48
C ARG A 28 -28.91 -1.94 -40.40
N LEU A 29 -28.35 -1.99 -41.61
CA LEU A 29 -28.97 -1.45 -42.82
C LEU A 29 -29.07 -2.54 -43.88
N SER A 30 -30.24 -2.58 -44.50
CA SER A 30 -30.70 -3.47 -45.56
C SER A 30 -30.59 -2.72 -46.89
N ILE A 31 -30.02 -3.35 -47.91
CA ILE A 31 -30.09 -3.02 -49.35
C ILE A 31 -29.91 -4.38 -50.03
N GLY A 32 -30.67 -4.87 -51.01
CA GLY A 32 -31.50 -4.27 -52.05
C GLY A 32 -31.22 -5.08 -53.32
N ASP A 33 -32.27 -5.47 -54.03
CA ASP A 33 -32.30 -6.50 -55.08
C ASP A 33 -31.49 -6.20 -56.36
N GLY A 34 -31.12 -7.28 -57.08
CA GLY A 34 -31.45 -7.40 -58.51
C GLY A 34 -30.40 -7.04 -59.58
N ASN A 35 -30.01 -8.09 -60.32
CA ASN A 35 -29.70 -8.15 -61.76
C ASN A 35 -28.54 -7.36 -62.37
N GLY A 36 -27.63 -8.09 -63.04
CA GLY A 36 -27.21 -7.72 -64.39
C GLY A 36 -25.77 -7.98 -64.80
N ILE A 37 -25.60 -8.93 -65.72
CA ILE A 37 -24.72 -8.88 -66.91
C ILE A 37 -23.22 -9.21 -66.72
N MET A 38 -22.85 -10.41 -67.20
CA MET A 38 -21.52 -10.76 -67.74
C MET A 38 -21.39 -10.28 -69.20
N PRO A 39 -20.16 -10.08 -69.72
CA PRO A 39 -19.62 -11.12 -70.60
C PRO A 39 -18.09 -11.42 -70.49
N ASN A 40 -17.78 -12.63 -70.95
CA ASN A 40 -16.52 -13.38 -71.16
C ASN A 40 -15.77 -12.90 -72.46
N PRO A 41 -14.79 -13.61 -73.08
CA PRO A 41 -13.60 -14.42 -72.67
C PRO A 41 -12.27 -13.96 -73.34
N LYS A 42 -11.15 -14.61 -72.95
CA LYS A 42 -9.97 -15.09 -73.74
C LYS A 42 -8.75 -15.05 -72.80
N SER A 43 -7.85 -16.02 -72.66
CA SER A 43 -7.49 -17.21 -73.43
C SER A 43 -6.58 -18.11 -72.58
N LEU A 44 -6.53 -19.39 -72.96
CA LEU A 44 -5.78 -20.52 -72.42
C LEU A 44 -4.28 -20.24 -72.15
N TRP A 45 -3.71 -20.90 -71.13
CA TRP A 45 -2.68 -21.95 -71.29
C TRP A 45 -2.30 -22.59 -69.93
N ILE A 46 -2.38 -23.92 -69.85
CA ILE A 46 -1.86 -24.74 -68.73
C ILE A 46 -0.66 -25.53 -69.26
N PRO A 47 0.50 -25.47 -68.59
CA PRO A 47 1.41 -26.60 -68.56
C PRO A 47 1.39 -27.28 -67.19
N HIS A 48 1.17 -28.60 -67.23
CA HIS A 48 1.44 -29.52 -66.15
C HIS A 48 2.96 -29.53 -65.87
N MET A 49 3.38 -29.11 -64.67
CA MET A 49 4.67 -29.54 -64.10
C MET A 49 4.50 -29.78 -62.60
N LEU A 50 4.31 -31.05 -62.26
CA LEU A 50 4.55 -31.58 -60.93
C LEU A 50 6.04 -31.38 -60.58
N LYS A 51 6.34 -30.33 -59.83
CA LYS A 51 7.57 -30.29 -59.02
C LYS A 51 7.18 -30.67 -57.60
N LYS A 52 7.57 -31.89 -57.21
CA LYS A 52 7.63 -32.31 -55.81
C LYS A 52 8.45 -31.26 -55.07
N THR A 53 7.78 -30.45 -54.27
CA THR A 53 8.46 -29.50 -53.39
C THR A 53 8.64 -30.25 -52.09
N GLU A 54 9.86 -30.72 -51.86
CA GLU A 54 10.26 -31.33 -50.60
C GLU A 54 10.36 -30.21 -49.57
N TRP A 55 9.49 -30.27 -48.54
CA TRP A 55 9.53 -29.34 -47.42
C TRP A 55 10.67 -29.77 -46.49
N SER A 56 11.86 -29.24 -46.71
CA SER A 56 12.94 -29.32 -45.73
C SER A 56 12.61 -28.38 -44.56
N LEU A 57 12.06 -28.96 -43.49
CA LEU A 57 11.91 -28.30 -42.20
C LEU A 57 13.29 -27.88 -41.66
N PRO A 58 13.50 -26.63 -41.22
CA PRO A 58 14.75 -26.27 -40.57
C PRO A 58 14.88 -27.04 -39.25
N ARG A 59 15.99 -27.76 -39.11
CA ARG A 59 16.46 -28.36 -37.86
C ARG A 59 16.76 -27.25 -36.87
N GLY A 60 15.78 -26.92 -36.04
CA GLY A 60 15.87 -25.84 -35.06
C GLY A 60 14.80 -25.96 -33.99
N ALA A 61 14.53 -27.18 -33.52
CA ALA A 61 13.72 -27.41 -32.34
C ALA A 61 14.56 -28.27 -31.41
N LEU A 62 15.15 -27.68 -30.38
CA LEU A 62 15.33 -28.32 -29.07
C LEU A 62 15.83 -27.28 -28.04
N ALA A 63 15.13 -27.25 -26.91
CA ALA A 63 15.52 -26.71 -25.60
C ALA A 63 15.58 -25.19 -25.40
N LEU A 64 14.39 -24.58 -25.21
CA LEU A 64 14.23 -23.59 -24.14
C LEU A 64 13.29 -24.22 -23.09
N LEU A 65 13.93 -24.94 -22.18
CA LEU A 65 13.34 -25.43 -20.94
C LEU A 65 12.75 -24.25 -20.16
N ALA A 66 11.47 -24.40 -19.84
CA ALA A 66 10.66 -23.65 -18.89
C ALA A 66 11.45 -22.83 -17.85
N CYS A 67 11.72 -21.57 -18.16
CA CYS A 67 11.69 -20.52 -17.13
C CYS A 67 10.22 -20.16 -16.88
N ALA A 68 9.45 -21.10 -16.36
CA ALA A 68 8.26 -20.74 -15.59
C ALA A 68 8.82 -20.10 -14.32
N SER A 69 9.11 -18.81 -14.40
CA SER A 69 9.49 -18.00 -13.26
C SER A 69 8.48 -18.29 -12.16
N LEU A 70 8.98 -18.79 -11.03
CA LEU A 70 8.32 -18.73 -9.74
C LEU A 70 8.05 -17.25 -9.44
N ALA A 71 7.05 -16.67 -10.09
CA ALA A 71 6.34 -15.53 -9.56
C ALA A 71 5.53 -16.11 -8.40
N MET A 72 6.22 -16.39 -7.28
CA MET A 72 5.53 -16.39 -6.01
C MET A 72 4.75 -15.09 -5.98
N PRO A 73 3.42 -15.11 -5.79
CA PRO A 73 2.70 -13.87 -5.62
C PRO A 73 3.38 -13.19 -4.43
N LEU A 74 3.95 -12.01 -4.64
CA LEU A 74 4.62 -11.19 -3.62
C LEU A 74 3.81 -11.15 -2.31
N ARG A 75 2.49 -11.23 -2.45
CA ARG A 75 1.50 -11.34 -1.39
C ARG A 75 1.66 -12.56 -0.46
N ALA A 76 1.95 -13.76 -0.96
CA ALA A 76 2.14 -14.95 -0.11
C ALA A 76 3.45 -14.91 0.70
N MET A 77 4.49 -14.24 0.18
CA MET A 77 5.73 -13.98 0.92
C MET A 77 5.53 -12.88 1.97
N ALA A 78 4.78 -11.82 1.65
CA ALA A 78 4.42 -10.75 2.57
C ALA A 78 3.52 -11.24 3.73
N ASP A 79 2.53 -12.09 3.44
CA ASP A 79 1.64 -12.69 4.46
C ASP A 79 2.43 -13.58 5.43
N GLY A 80 3.40 -14.37 4.93
CA GLY A 80 4.30 -15.18 5.76
C GLY A 80 5.33 -14.37 6.55
N ALA A 81 5.75 -13.20 6.03
CA ALA A 81 6.69 -12.32 6.72
C ALA A 81 6.02 -11.62 7.91
N ALA A 82 4.79 -11.14 7.77
CA ALA A 82 4.01 -10.56 8.88
C ALA A 82 3.83 -11.56 10.04
N ALA A 83 3.63 -12.84 9.71
CA ALA A 83 3.56 -13.91 10.71
C ALA A 83 4.83 -14.04 11.57
N ALA A 84 6.00 -13.59 11.09
CA ALA A 84 7.23 -13.58 11.89
C ALA A 84 7.18 -12.57 13.05
N LEU A 85 6.41 -11.49 12.91
CA LEU A 85 6.15 -10.53 14.00
C LEU A 85 4.90 -10.86 14.82
N ALA A 86 4.20 -11.96 14.52
CA ALA A 86 3.03 -12.35 15.27
C ALA A 86 3.37 -12.52 16.76
N GLY A 87 2.45 -12.02 17.59
CA GLY A 87 2.58 -11.99 19.05
C GLY A 87 2.08 -10.70 19.65
N THR A 88 2.25 -10.60 20.96
CA THR A 88 1.97 -9.39 21.74
C THR A 88 3.28 -8.71 22.08
N TRP A 89 3.28 -7.38 21.97
CA TRP A 89 4.44 -6.54 22.22
C TRP A 89 4.04 -5.40 23.16
N THR A 90 4.82 -5.18 24.21
CA THR A 90 4.64 -4.06 25.15
C THR A 90 5.55 -2.91 24.78
N LEU A 91 5.04 -1.68 24.86
CA LEU A 91 5.83 -0.48 24.58
C LEU A 91 6.93 -0.30 25.64
N VAL A 92 8.15 -0.07 25.17
CA VAL A 92 9.32 0.28 25.99
C VAL A 92 9.59 1.77 25.94
N ALA A 93 9.53 2.36 24.74
CA ALA A 93 9.77 3.79 24.53
C ALA A 93 8.98 4.32 23.33
N ALA A 94 8.62 5.60 23.39
CA ALA A 94 8.03 6.36 22.30
C ALA A 94 8.65 7.76 22.31
N ASP A 95 9.80 7.84 21.67
CA ASP A 95 10.69 8.99 21.63
C ASP A 95 10.52 9.77 20.31
N VAL A 96 11.17 10.92 20.23
CA VAL A 96 11.32 11.70 19.00
C VAL A 96 12.78 12.07 18.83
N GLU A 97 13.29 11.95 17.61
CA GLU A 97 14.58 12.50 17.21
C GLU A 97 14.35 13.82 16.47
N HIS A 98 15.01 14.87 16.96
CA HIS A 98 14.89 16.22 16.41
C HIS A 98 15.88 16.44 15.26
N PRO A 99 15.69 17.46 14.40
CA PRO A 99 16.61 17.77 13.31
C PRO A 99 18.05 18.05 13.74
N ASP A 100 18.28 18.48 14.98
CA ASP A 100 19.60 18.70 15.55
C ASP A 100 20.26 17.42 16.12
N GLY A 101 19.59 16.26 15.96
CA GLY A 101 20.04 14.96 16.43
C GLY A 101 19.74 14.66 17.91
N THR A 102 19.16 15.62 18.65
CA THR A 102 18.78 15.38 20.04
C THR A 102 17.55 14.47 20.13
N ARG A 103 17.43 13.72 21.24
CA ARG A 103 16.26 12.88 21.52
C ARG A 103 15.36 13.50 22.58
N GLY A 104 14.08 13.57 22.28
CA GLY A 104 12.99 13.95 23.19
C GLY A 104 12.07 12.77 23.53
N ARG A 105 11.26 12.95 24.57
CA ARG A 105 10.25 11.98 25.04
C ARG A 105 8.87 12.34 24.51
N ASP A 106 8.55 11.92 23.29
CA ASP A 106 7.31 12.30 22.57
C ASP A 106 6.04 11.90 23.37
N TYR A 107 6.07 10.74 24.04
CA TYR A 107 5.00 10.24 24.90
C TYR A 107 5.39 10.15 26.39
N GLY A 108 6.31 11.00 26.85
CA GLY A 108 6.71 11.05 28.25
C GLY A 108 7.75 10.00 28.65
N ALA A 109 8.10 9.96 29.93
CA ALA A 109 9.25 9.20 30.40
C ALA A 109 8.97 7.70 30.55
N ALA A 110 7.72 7.33 30.79
CA ALA A 110 7.29 5.96 31.03
C ALA A 110 6.01 5.62 30.24
N PRO A 111 6.00 5.75 28.90
CA PRO A 111 4.80 5.54 28.11
C PRO A 111 4.29 4.10 28.24
N SER A 112 3.01 3.88 27.98
CA SER A 112 2.39 2.56 27.98
C SER A 112 1.74 2.27 26.63
N GLY A 113 1.72 0.99 26.25
CA GLY A 113 1.17 0.61 24.96
C GLY A 113 1.23 -0.88 24.69
N LEU A 114 0.41 -1.29 23.73
CA LEU A 114 0.36 -2.65 23.20
C LEU A 114 0.39 -2.60 21.67
N LEU A 115 1.23 -3.44 21.08
CA LEU A 115 1.15 -3.82 19.68
C LEU A 115 0.85 -5.31 19.64
N MET A 116 -0.29 -5.68 19.08
CA MET A 116 -0.67 -7.06 18.86
C MET A 116 -0.69 -7.31 17.37
N ILE A 117 -0.05 -8.38 16.91
CA ILE A 117 -0.03 -8.82 15.51
C ILE A 117 -0.45 -10.29 15.52
N ASP A 118 -1.45 -10.64 14.72
CA ASP A 118 -1.85 -12.04 14.57
C ASP A 118 -1.16 -12.72 13.38
N GLY A 119 -1.35 -14.04 13.27
CA GLY A 119 -0.74 -14.84 12.21
C GLY A 119 -1.27 -14.55 10.80
N GLU A 120 -2.35 -13.77 10.67
CA GLU A 120 -2.89 -13.30 9.39
C GLU A 120 -2.37 -11.88 9.03
N GLY A 121 -1.48 -11.31 9.85
CA GLY A 121 -0.95 -9.97 9.65
C GLY A 121 -1.90 -8.85 10.03
N ARG A 122 -3.01 -9.13 10.73
CA ARG A 122 -3.83 -8.06 11.33
C ARG A 122 -3.11 -7.55 12.57
N TYR A 123 -3.17 -6.24 12.79
CA TYR A 123 -2.56 -5.62 13.96
C TYR A 123 -3.51 -4.67 14.69
N SER A 124 -3.26 -4.50 15.98
CA SER A 124 -3.78 -3.40 16.79
C SER A 124 -2.63 -2.74 17.55
N LEU A 125 -2.51 -1.42 17.45
CA LEU A 125 -1.45 -0.63 18.07
C LEU A 125 -2.06 0.45 18.95
N GLN A 126 -1.61 0.52 20.19
CA GLN A 126 -1.94 1.60 21.12
C GLN A 126 -0.67 2.12 21.78
N ILE A 127 -0.49 3.44 21.75
CA ILE A 127 0.54 4.17 22.49
C ILE A 127 -0.18 5.24 23.30
N PHE A 128 0.13 5.30 24.58
CA PHE A 128 -0.38 6.29 25.50
C PHE A 128 0.76 6.94 26.27
N LYS A 129 0.70 8.27 26.31
CA LYS A 129 1.47 9.06 27.25
C LYS A 129 0.95 8.74 28.66
N GLN A 130 1.87 8.43 29.56
CA GLN A 130 1.55 7.99 30.92
C GLN A 130 1.04 9.15 31.77
N GLU A 131 1.59 10.35 31.55
CA GLU A 131 1.27 11.57 32.30
C GLU A 131 0.02 12.29 31.76
N ARG A 132 -0.89 11.58 31.09
CA ARG A 132 -2.17 12.15 30.67
C ARG A 132 -3.05 12.39 31.89
N GLU A 133 -3.60 13.59 31.95
CA GLU A 133 -4.59 13.93 32.97
C GLU A 133 -5.85 13.08 32.80
N ARG A 134 -6.41 12.67 33.94
CA ARG A 134 -7.75 12.10 33.96
C ARG A 134 -8.77 13.22 33.78
N PHE A 135 -9.90 12.86 33.19
CA PHE A 135 -11.05 13.76 33.15
C PHE A 135 -11.54 13.98 34.58
N GLY A 136 -11.89 15.22 34.91
CA GLY A 136 -12.39 15.60 36.23
C GLY A 136 -13.77 15.02 36.54
N THR A 137 -14.51 14.62 35.50
CA THR A 137 -15.80 13.92 35.62
C THR A 137 -15.67 12.45 35.19
N GLY A 138 -16.57 11.60 35.68
CA GLY A 138 -16.70 10.21 35.22
C GLY A 138 -17.40 10.05 33.87
N ASP A 139 -17.97 11.12 33.33
CA ASP A 139 -18.68 11.12 32.05
C ASP A 139 -17.81 11.77 30.97
N LYS A 140 -17.27 10.92 30.09
CA LYS A 140 -16.41 11.34 28.97
C LYS A 140 -17.05 12.41 28.09
N ALA A 141 -18.38 12.45 27.93
CA ALA A 141 -19.07 13.41 27.07
C ALA A 141 -19.06 14.85 27.65
N THR A 142 -18.80 14.97 28.95
CA THR A 142 -18.77 16.26 29.67
C THR A 142 -17.36 16.85 29.82
N GLY A 143 -16.37 16.23 29.19
CA GLY A 143 -14.99 16.71 29.25
C GLY A 143 -14.81 18.14 28.74
N THR A 144 -13.82 18.82 29.30
CA THR A 144 -13.35 20.12 28.84
C THR A 144 -12.53 19.99 27.56
N ALA A 145 -12.40 21.09 26.82
CA ALA A 145 -11.54 21.13 25.63
C ALA A 145 -10.07 20.77 25.93
N ALA A 146 -9.58 21.13 27.12
CA ALA A 146 -8.21 20.83 27.54
C ALA A 146 -8.02 19.32 27.76
N GLU A 147 -8.97 18.66 28.43
CA GLU A 147 -8.93 17.21 28.67
C GLU A 147 -9.02 16.41 27.37
N TYR A 148 -9.93 16.80 26.46
CA TYR A 148 -10.00 16.16 25.14
C TYR A 148 -8.71 16.33 24.35
N LYS A 149 -8.14 17.54 24.35
CA LYS A 149 -6.85 17.80 23.69
C LYS A 149 -5.76 16.91 24.28
N GLY A 150 -5.59 16.89 25.60
CA GLY A 150 -4.58 16.07 26.27
C GLY A 150 -4.75 14.57 26.01
N ALA A 151 -6.00 14.08 26.01
CA ALA A 151 -6.30 12.69 25.70
C ALA A 151 -5.96 12.31 24.25
N VAL A 152 -6.31 13.16 23.28
CA VAL A 152 -6.04 12.94 21.86
C VAL A 152 -4.56 13.09 21.54
N THR A 153 -3.92 14.20 21.94
CA THR A 153 -2.50 14.43 21.61
C THR A 153 -1.56 13.54 22.41
N GLY A 154 -2.00 13.02 23.55
CA GLY A 154 -1.25 12.04 24.34
C GLY A 154 -1.51 10.59 23.94
N SER A 155 -2.21 10.31 22.84
CA SER A 155 -2.46 8.95 22.37
C SER A 155 -2.22 8.79 20.86
N SER A 156 -1.68 7.64 20.48
CA SER A 156 -1.64 7.18 19.09
C SER A 156 -2.16 5.76 19.05
N THR A 157 -3.38 5.58 18.57
CA THR A 157 -4.01 4.27 18.51
C THR A 157 -4.55 4.05 17.11
N HIS A 158 -4.26 2.90 16.51
CA HIS A 158 -4.78 2.53 15.20
C HIS A 158 -4.69 1.02 15.00
N PHE A 159 -5.48 0.49 14.07
CA PHE A 159 -5.48 -0.93 13.72
C PHE A 159 -5.72 -1.12 12.22
N GLY A 160 -5.37 -2.31 11.74
CA GLY A 160 -5.50 -2.66 10.33
C GLY A 160 -4.68 -3.90 9.98
N THR A 161 -3.97 -3.86 8.85
CA THR A 161 -3.06 -4.95 8.42
C THR A 161 -1.62 -4.46 8.30
N LEU A 162 -0.68 -5.36 8.54
CA LEU A 162 0.75 -5.10 8.55
C LEU A 162 1.42 -5.96 7.47
N GLU A 163 2.11 -5.29 6.56
CA GLU A 163 3.04 -5.92 5.62
C GLU A 163 4.48 -5.68 6.09
N ILE A 164 5.34 -6.68 5.89
CA ILE A 164 6.77 -6.59 6.20
C ILE A 164 7.54 -6.83 4.91
N ASP A 165 8.47 -5.93 4.63
CA ASP A 165 9.52 -6.10 3.62
C ASP A 165 10.87 -6.28 4.33
N PRO A 166 11.32 -7.54 4.52
CA PRO A 166 12.59 -7.81 5.19
C PRO A 166 13.79 -7.33 4.40
N ALA A 167 13.72 -7.29 3.06
CA ALA A 167 14.84 -6.88 2.22
C ALA A 167 15.04 -5.36 2.29
N ALA A 168 13.95 -4.59 2.34
CA ALA A 168 13.99 -3.15 2.52
C ALA A 168 13.97 -2.69 3.99
N HIS A 169 14.00 -3.61 4.96
CA HIS A 169 13.88 -3.34 6.39
C HIS A 169 12.71 -2.37 6.71
N THR A 170 11.56 -2.61 6.08
CA THR A 170 10.39 -1.73 6.16
C THR A 170 9.14 -2.45 6.63
N LEU A 171 8.39 -1.82 7.53
CA LEU A 171 7.02 -2.16 7.90
C LEU A 171 6.06 -1.25 7.13
N VAL A 172 4.96 -1.80 6.62
CA VAL A 172 3.89 -1.04 5.98
C VAL A 172 2.60 -1.27 6.75
N PHE A 173 2.14 -0.25 7.46
CA PHE A 173 0.87 -0.25 8.17
C PHE A 173 -0.23 0.21 7.22
N HIS A 174 -1.17 -0.67 6.90
CA HIS A 174 -2.40 -0.35 6.18
C HIS A 174 -3.49 -0.03 7.21
N ILE A 175 -3.70 1.26 7.46
CA ILE A 175 -4.52 1.73 8.57
C ILE A 175 -6.00 1.65 8.19
N GLN A 176 -6.79 0.89 8.96
CA GLN A 176 -8.23 0.82 8.79
C GLN A 176 -8.93 1.93 9.61
N HIS A 177 -8.59 2.04 10.89
CA HIS A 177 -9.12 3.06 11.79
C HIS A 177 -8.03 3.61 12.71
N ALA A 178 -8.13 4.89 13.08
CA ALA A 178 -7.14 5.56 13.89
C ALA A 178 -7.75 6.65 14.80
N SER A 179 -7.08 6.94 15.93
CA SER A 179 -7.43 8.07 16.80
C SER A 179 -7.23 9.42 16.13
N PHE A 180 -6.38 9.48 15.10
CA PHE A 180 -6.30 10.60 14.17
C PHE A 180 -6.95 10.20 12.83
N PRO A 181 -8.20 10.62 12.57
CA PRO A 181 -8.99 10.12 11.44
C PRO A 181 -8.36 10.34 10.06
N ASN A 182 -7.46 11.32 9.93
CA ASN A 182 -6.78 11.59 8.66
C ASN A 182 -5.84 10.45 8.21
N TRP A 183 -5.58 9.48 9.07
CA TRP A 183 -4.80 8.28 8.73
C TRP A 183 -5.65 7.12 8.23
N GLU A 184 -6.99 7.19 8.33
CA GLU A 184 -7.85 6.10 7.87
C GLU A 184 -7.70 5.89 6.35
N GLY A 185 -7.46 4.64 5.95
CA GLY A 185 -7.18 4.26 4.57
C GLY A 185 -5.75 4.57 4.10
N ALA A 186 -4.92 5.22 4.93
CA ALA A 186 -3.54 5.53 4.57
C ALA A 186 -2.61 4.32 4.74
N GLN A 187 -1.51 4.34 4.00
CA GLN A 187 -0.37 3.46 4.21
C GLN A 187 0.76 4.23 4.89
N GLN A 188 1.26 3.72 6.01
CA GLN A 188 2.42 4.28 6.69
C GLN A 188 3.60 3.33 6.64
N LYS A 189 4.66 3.76 5.95
CA LYS A 189 5.93 3.05 5.91
C LYS A 189 6.81 3.45 7.09
N ARG A 190 7.45 2.46 7.72
CA ARG A 190 8.37 2.67 8.85
C ARG A 190 9.60 1.81 8.64
N THR A 191 10.79 2.40 8.76
CA THR A 191 12.01 1.60 8.82
C THR A 191 12.06 0.93 10.18
N TYR A 192 12.52 -0.31 10.25
CA TYR A 192 12.51 -1.08 11.49
C TYR A 192 13.80 -1.88 11.70
N GLU A 193 14.06 -2.18 12.96
CA GLU A 193 15.10 -3.11 13.40
C GLU A 193 14.52 -4.11 14.40
N ILE A 194 15.00 -5.35 14.37
CA ILE A 194 14.67 -6.38 15.35
C ILE A 194 15.97 -6.90 15.96
N HIS A 195 16.05 -6.87 17.28
CA HIS A 195 17.16 -7.40 18.06
C HIS A 195 16.60 -8.33 19.14
N GLY A 196 16.64 -9.64 18.91
CA GLY A 196 16.03 -10.63 19.79
C GLY A 196 14.52 -10.39 19.95
N ASN A 197 14.09 -10.09 21.18
CA ASN A 197 12.69 -9.81 21.50
C ASN A 197 12.34 -8.31 21.45
N GLU A 198 13.23 -7.46 20.92
CA GLU A 198 12.98 -6.03 20.78
C GLU A 198 12.75 -5.66 19.31
N LEU A 199 11.66 -4.93 19.05
CA LEU A 199 11.33 -4.31 17.77
C LEU A 199 11.41 -2.80 17.94
N SER A 200 12.22 -2.14 17.12
CA SER A 200 12.20 -0.68 17.01
C SER A 200 11.77 -0.26 15.62
N TYR A 201 11.03 0.85 15.50
CA TYR A 201 10.76 1.46 14.20
C TYR A 201 10.84 2.98 14.26
N ARG A 202 11.12 3.57 13.10
CA ARG A 202 11.12 5.02 12.87
C ARG A 202 10.01 5.39 11.90
N VAL A 203 9.24 6.41 12.25
CA VAL A 203 8.20 6.97 11.37
C VAL A 203 8.84 7.97 10.41
N VAL A 204 8.27 8.12 9.22
CA VAL A 204 8.65 9.21 8.29
C VAL A 204 8.63 10.55 9.04
N ALA A 205 9.65 11.37 8.78
CA ALA A 205 9.78 12.68 9.41
C ALA A 205 8.49 13.51 9.26
N ARG A 206 8.06 14.10 10.37
CA ARG A 206 6.96 15.07 10.40
C ARG A 206 7.35 16.32 9.58
N PRO A 207 6.40 17.18 9.21
CA PRO A 207 6.70 18.42 8.48
C PRO A 207 7.70 19.36 9.19
N ASN A 208 7.84 19.25 10.52
CA ASN A 208 8.83 20.00 11.30
C ASN A 208 10.21 19.31 11.38
N GLY A 209 10.39 18.17 10.70
CA GLY A 209 11.63 17.39 10.66
C GLY A 209 11.77 16.36 11.79
N ASP A 210 10.88 16.36 12.78
CA ASP A 210 10.91 15.38 13.87
C ASP A 210 10.65 13.96 13.37
N VAL A 211 11.43 13.00 13.86
CA VAL A 211 11.32 11.57 13.55
C VAL A 211 10.84 10.81 14.78
N PRO A 212 9.58 10.39 14.84
CA PRO A 212 9.09 9.53 15.92
C PRO A 212 9.76 8.16 15.90
N ILE A 213 10.13 7.67 17.08
CA ILE A 213 10.77 6.37 17.29
C ILE A 213 9.97 5.60 18.33
N SER A 214 9.59 4.36 18.03
CA SER A 214 8.98 3.47 19.02
C SER A 214 9.81 2.23 19.21
N VAL A 215 9.93 1.79 20.46
CA VAL A 215 10.62 0.57 20.86
C VAL A 215 9.62 -0.31 21.59
N TRP A 216 9.55 -1.58 21.19
CA TRP A 216 8.60 -2.56 21.67
C TRP A 216 9.34 -3.81 22.09
N LYS A 217 8.89 -4.44 23.17
CA LYS A 217 9.40 -5.72 23.64
C LYS A 217 8.33 -6.80 23.49
N LYS A 218 8.69 -7.94 22.89
CA LYS A 218 7.80 -9.09 22.77
C LYS A 218 7.48 -9.63 24.16
N VAL A 219 6.21 -9.94 24.39
CA VAL A 219 5.76 -10.68 25.57
C VAL A 219 6.08 -12.15 25.34
N ASP A 220 6.72 -12.77 26.33
CA ASP A 220 7.09 -14.19 26.33
C ASP A 220 5.87 -15.12 26.39
#